data_AF-A0A367IR47-F1
#
_entry.id   AF-A0A367IR47-F1
#
_cell.length_a   1.000
_cell.length_b   1.000
_cell.length_c   1.000
_cell.angle_alpha   90.00
_cell.angle_beta   90.00
_cell.angle_gamma   90.00
#
_symmetry.space_group_name_H-M   'P 1'
#
loop_
_entity.id
_entity.type
_entity.pdbx_description
1 polymer ?
#
loop_
_entity_poly.entity_id
_entity_poly.type
_entity_poly.pdbx_seq_one_letter_code
_entity_poly.pdbx_strand_id
1 'polypeptide(L)'
;TLERLTGLDEEYIIEAHGSFASASCIECKKPADEDQVREKSLAGQVPRCESCKGLVKPDITFFGENLPKRFFDHLPDFEKADLLIVIGTSLQVHPFASLIDDVEDTVPRLLINKELVGCHNSKKSGFDFRWKYGLNRDVSYLGSCDEGIEKLAALLGWEKDLEQMYTKGHKKLKAIWEQKSKKEDIETLIVQDEDKEVDALADELEKLTAKDDSK
;
A
#
# COMPACT_ATOMS: atom_id res chain seq x y z
N THR A 1 -2.23 -0.49 -0.64
CA THR A 1 -3.69 -0.32 -0.70
C THR A 1 -4.30 -0.87 -1.98
N LEU A 2 -3.52 -1.40 -2.94
CA LEU A 2 -4.10 -2.09 -4.11
C LEU A 2 -4.97 -3.28 -3.67
N GLU A 3 -4.61 -3.92 -2.56
CA GLU A 3 -5.35 -4.98 -1.88
C GLU A 3 -6.78 -4.55 -1.53
N ARG A 4 -6.95 -3.32 -1.05
CA ARG A 4 -8.28 -2.76 -0.75
C ARG A 4 -9.03 -2.41 -2.04
N LEU A 5 -8.31 -1.92 -3.05
CA LEU A 5 -8.91 -1.55 -4.35
C LEU A 5 -9.42 -2.75 -5.14
N THR A 6 -8.86 -3.95 -4.94
CA THR A 6 -9.38 -5.19 -5.53
C THR A 6 -10.67 -5.67 -4.86
N GLY A 7 -11.05 -5.08 -3.72
CA GLY A 7 -12.29 -5.38 -3.00
C GLY A 7 -12.14 -6.40 -1.88
N LEU A 8 -10.92 -6.64 -1.38
CA LEU A 8 -10.72 -7.43 -0.16
C LEU A 8 -11.16 -6.61 1.06
N ASP A 9 -11.94 -7.25 1.94
CA ASP A 9 -12.36 -6.64 3.20
C ASP A 9 -11.16 -6.47 4.15
N GLU A 10 -11.19 -5.40 4.94
CA GLU A 10 -10.09 -5.03 5.84
C GLU A 10 -9.77 -6.09 6.88
N GLU A 11 -10.76 -6.92 7.23
CA GLU A 11 -10.58 -8.01 8.19
C GLU A 11 -9.59 -9.07 7.69
N TYR A 12 -9.50 -9.28 6.37
CA TYR A 12 -8.58 -10.22 5.73
C TYR A 12 -7.21 -9.61 5.42
N ILE A 13 -7.03 -8.31 5.65
CA ILE A 13 -5.79 -7.59 5.33
C ILE A 13 -5.02 -7.27 6.61
N ILE A 14 -3.73 -7.63 6.58
CA ILE A 14 -2.75 -7.21 7.57
C ILE A 14 -1.65 -6.44 6.84
N GLU A 15 -1.74 -5.11 6.89
CA GLU A 15 -0.72 -4.22 6.36
C GLU A 15 0.49 -4.22 7.33
N ALA A 16 1.35 -5.25 7.23
CA ALA A 16 2.46 -5.50 8.16
C ALA A 16 3.43 -4.32 8.28
N HIS A 17 3.63 -3.57 7.20
CA HIS A 17 4.45 -2.35 7.19
C HIS A 17 3.61 -1.07 7.14
N GLY A 18 2.36 -1.16 7.60
CA GLY A 18 1.40 -0.07 7.60
C GLY A 18 0.96 0.33 6.18
N SER A 19 0.35 1.51 6.09
CA SER A 19 -0.32 1.96 4.87
C SER A 19 -0.19 3.46 4.66
N PHE A 20 -0.18 3.89 3.40
CA PHE A 20 -0.37 5.30 3.04
C PHE A 20 -1.84 5.73 3.12
N ALA A 21 -2.75 4.82 3.48
CA ALA A 21 -4.18 5.09 3.62
C ALA A 21 -4.54 5.99 4.80
N SER A 22 -3.62 6.31 5.70
CA SER A 22 -3.86 7.22 6.83
C SER A 22 -2.53 7.83 7.27
N ALA A 23 -2.60 8.90 8.07
CA ALA A 23 -1.44 9.57 8.62
C ALA A 23 -1.71 10.07 10.04
N SER A 24 -0.69 10.05 10.88
CA SER A 24 -0.80 10.45 12.28
C SER A 24 0.38 11.31 12.73
N CYS A 25 0.13 12.16 13.73
CA CYS A 25 1.21 12.90 14.38
C CYS A 25 2.13 11.96 15.16
N ILE A 26 3.45 12.07 14.97
CA ILE A 26 4.40 11.19 15.65
C ILE A 26 4.47 11.44 17.17
N GLU A 27 4.16 12.66 17.61
CA GLU A 27 4.19 13.09 19.02
C GLU A 27 2.90 12.73 19.76
N CYS A 28 1.77 13.28 19.30
CA CYS A 28 0.49 13.14 20.02
C CYS A 28 -0.42 12.03 19.50
N LYS A 29 0.00 11.30 18.45
CA LYS A 29 -0.73 10.20 17.80
C LYS A 29 -2.12 10.55 17.28
N LYS A 30 -2.47 11.84 17.22
CA LYS A 30 -3.72 12.28 16.60
C LYS A 30 -3.69 11.97 15.09
N PRO A 31 -4.77 11.39 14.55
CA PRO A 31 -4.95 11.29 13.10
C PRO A 31 -4.88 12.66 12.46
N ALA A 32 -4.30 12.71 11.26
CA ALA A 32 -4.25 13.88 10.41
C ALA A 32 -5.16 13.69 9.20
N ASP A 33 -5.60 14.80 8.62
CA ASP A 33 -6.34 14.79 7.37
C ASP A 33 -5.44 14.33 6.21
N GLU A 34 -5.83 13.23 5.56
CA GLU A 34 -5.06 12.58 4.51
C GLU A 34 -4.88 13.45 3.27
N ASP A 35 -5.91 14.20 2.89
CA ASP A 35 -5.86 15.06 1.71
C ASP A 35 -4.90 16.23 1.96
N GLN A 36 -4.94 16.84 3.15
CA GLN A 36 -3.96 17.87 3.51
C GLN A 36 -2.53 17.34 3.59
N VAL A 37 -2.33 16.13 4.15
CA VAL A 37 -1.01 15.50 4.22
C VAL A 37 -0.48 15.23 2.82
N ARG A 38 -1.33 14.71 1.92
CA ARG A 38 -0.99 14.44 0.52
C ARG A 38 -0.65 15.73 -0.23
N GLU A 39 -1.49 16.75 -0.14
CA GLU A 39 -1.30 18.05 -0.79
C GLU A 39 0.03 18.69 -0.37
N LYS A 40 0.28 18.80 0.94
CA LYS A 40 1.55 19.31 1.46
C LYS A 40 2.75 18.50 0.98
N SER A 41 2.65 17.17 0.99
CA SER A 41 3.73 16.31 0.51
C SER A 41 4.04 16.53 -0.98
N LEU A 42 3.00 16.67 -1.82
CA LEU A 42 3.14 16.96 -3.25
C LEU A 42 3.72 18.35 -3.51
N ALA A 43 3.38 19.33 -2.67
CA ALA A 43 3.95 20.67 -2.69
C ALA A 43 5.39 20.76 -2.11
N GLY A 44 5.98 19.63 -1.69
CA GLY A 44 7.32 19.59 -1.08
C GLY A 44 7.36 20.18 0.34
N GLN A 45 6.20 20.37 0.97
CA GLN A 45 6.08 20.90 2.32
C GLN A 45 5.97 19.77 3.35
N VAL A 46 6.54 19.98 4.54
CA VAL A 46 6.50 18.98 5.63
C VAL A 46 5.18 19.11 6.40
N PRO A 47 4.31 18.07 6.42
CA PRO A 47 3.07 18.11 7.16
C PRO A 47 3.31 18.20 8.68
N ARG A 48 2.59 19.09 9.35
CA ARG A 48 2.67 19.31 10.80
C ARG A 48 1.31 19.22 11.46
N CYS A 49 1.28 18.66 12.66
CA CYS A 49 0.07 18.49 13.45
C CYS A 49 -0.51 19.85 13.84
N GLU A 50 -1.81 20.04 13.63
CA GLU A 50 -2.47 21.29 13.96
C GLU A 50 -2.44 21.59 15.47
N SER A 51 -2.55 20.52 16.29
CA SER A 51 -2.62 20.60 17.75
C SER A 51 -1.27 20.86 18.43
N CYS A 52 -0.21 20.14 18.07
CA CYS A 52 1.08 20.20 18.78
C CYS A 52 2.26 20.64 17.91
N LYS A 53 2.04 20.93 16.61
CA LYS A 53 3.07 21.30 15.62
C LYS A 53 4.17 20.26 15.38
N GLY A 54 4.06 19.08 16.02
CA GLY A 54 4.89 17.90 15.75
C GLY A 54 4.73 17.40 14.31
N LEU A 55 5.68 16.57 13.86
CA LEU A 55 5.65 16.02 12.52
C LEU A 55 4.45 15.08 12.34
N VAL A 56 3.84 15.12 11.16
CA VAL A 56 2.83 14.15 10.74
C VAL A 56 3.47 13.23 9.70
N LYS A 57 3.25 11.93 9.87
CA LYS A 57 3.81 10.89 9.02
C LYS A 57 2.68 9.97 8.57
N PRO A 58 2.69 9.47 7.32
CA PRO A 58 1.82 8.36 6.95
C PRO A 58 2.01 7.18 7.90
N ASP A 59 0.94 6.43 8.12
CA ASP A 59 0.91 5.30 9.05
C ASP A 59 1.55 4.03 8.44
N ILE A 60 2.74 4.22 7.87
CA ILE A 60 3.66 3.18 7.41
C ILE A 60 4.73 2.91 8.48
N THR A 61 5.38 1.75 8.44
CA THR A 61 6.47 1.39 9.35
C THR A 61 7.82 1.69 8.71
N PHE A 62 8.60 2.57 9.31
CA PHE A 62 9.98 2.85 8.90
C PHE A 62 10.94 1.84 9.57
N PHE A 63 12.15 1.71 9.02
CA PHE A 63 13.20 0.94 9.68
C PHE A 63 13.48 1.47 11.09
N GLY A 64 13.50 0.57 12.06
CA GLY A 64 13.65 0.89 13.49
C GLY A 64 12.34 1.15 14.21
N GLU A 65 11.21 1.24 13.50
CA GLU A 65 9.88 1.28 14.13
C GLU A 65 9.32 -0.13 14.32
N ASN A 66 8.48 -0.29 15.34
CA ASN A 66 7.74 -1.52 15.54
C ASN A 66 6.66 -1.69 14.47
N LEU A 67 6.41 -2.93 14.06
CA LEU A 67 5.26 -3.25 13.22
C LEU A 67 3.95 -2.96 13.97
N PRO A 68 2.84 -2.73 13.26
CA PRO A 68 1.55 -2.45 13.88
C PRO A 68 1.11 -3.59 14.80
N LYS A 69 0.41 -3.29 15.90
CA LYS A 69 -0.09 -4.31 16.85
C LYS A 69 -0.92 -5.39 16.15
N ARG A 70 -1.72 -5.00 15.15
CA ARG A 70 -2.55 -5.90 14.34
C ARG A 70 -1.73 -7.03 13.71
N PHE A 71 -0.48 -6.79 13.33
CA PHE A 71 0.42 -7.83 12.82
C PHE A 71 0.63 -8.95 13.83
N PHE A 72 0.99 -8.59 15.06
CA PHE A 72 1.25 -9.55 16.13
C PHE A 72 -0.02 -10.27 16.62
N ASP A 73 -1.14 -9.55 16.62
CA ASP A 73 -2.44 -10.11 17.04
C ASP A 73 -2.92 -11.27 16.15
N HIS A 74 -2.43 -11.33 14.90
CA HIS A 74 -2.84 -12.34 13.90
C HIS A 74 -1.76 -13.40 13.63
N LEU A 75 -0.64 -13.39 14.36
CA LEU A 75 0.34 -14.49 14.28
C LEU A 75 -0.29 -15.88 14.54
N PRO A 76 -1.25 -16.05 15.47
CA PRO A 76 -1.91 -17.33 15.68
C PRO A 76 -2.72 -17.86 14.48
N ASP A 77 -2.97 -17.05 13.45
CA ASP A 77 -3.68 -17.52 12.26
C ASP A 77 -2.82 -18.47 11.41
N PHE A 78 -1.49 -18.39 11.53
CA PHE A 78 -0.56 -19.30 10.86
C PHE A 78 -0.68 -20.75 11.39
N GLU A 79 -1.03 -20.93 12.67
CA GLU A 79 -1.29 -22.25 13.26
C GLU A 79 -2.53 -22.94 12.66
N LYS A 80 -3.44 -22.17 12.06
CA LYS A 80 -4.69 -22.68 11.47
C LYS A 80 -4.63 -22.80 9.95
N ALA A 81 -3.52 -22.39 9.33
CA ALA A 81 -3.41 -22.35 7.89
C ALA A 81 -3.18 -23.76 7.31
N ASP A 82 -3.97 -24.16 6.33
CA ASP A 82 -3.78 -25.43 5.60
C ASP A 82 -2.86 -25.29 4.37
N LEU A 83 -2.57 -24.05 3.96
CA LEU A 83 -1.74 -23.71 2.80
C LEU A 83 -1.14 -22.32 3.00
N LEU A 84 0.16 -22.18 2.73
CA LEU A 84 0.81 -20.87 2.65
C LEU A 84 1.17 -20.54 1.20
N ILE A 85 0.73 -19.40 0.68
CA ILE A 85 1.15 -18.89 -0.63
C ILE A 85 1.95 -17.61 -0.41
N VAL A 86 3.20 -17.60 -0.85
CA VAL A 86 4.13 -16.47 -0.76
C VAL A 86 4.37 -15.93 -2.16
N ILE A 87 4.07 -14.65 -2.38
CA ILE A 87 4.09 -14.04 -3.71
C ILE A 87 4.92 -12.77 -3.69
N GLY A 88 5.85 -12.63 -4.64
CA GLY A 88 6.47 -11.33 -4.96
C GLY A 88 7.25 -10.65 -3.82
N THR A 89 8.00 -11.41 -3.03
CA THR A 89 8.82 -10.88 -1.92
C THR A 89 10.23 -11.44 -1.93
N SER A 90 11.21 -10.67 -1.44
CA SER A 90 12.59 -11.12 -1.24
C SER A 90 12.80 -11.87 0.07
N LEU A 91 11.85 -11.79 1.01
CA LEU A 91 11.95 -12.32 2.38
C LEU A 91 13.23 -11.90 3.11
N GLN A 92 13.61 -10.62 3.00
CA GLN A 92 14.81 -10.07 3.65
C GLN A 92 14.52 -9.23 4.89
N VAL A 93 13.28 -8.76 5.06
CA VAL A 93 12.91 -7.82 6.12
C VAL A 93 12.23 -8.57 7.26
N HIS A 94 12.84 -8.55 8.44
CA HIS A 94 12.26 -9.12 9.66
C HIS A 94 11.36 -8.11 10.38
N PRO A 95 10.35 -8.58 11.12
CA PRO A 95 10.01 -9.99 11.37
C PRO A 95 9.19 -10.66 10.26
N PHE A 96 8.78 -9.94 9.20
CA PHE A 96 7.91 -10.51 8.16
C PHE A 96 8.51 -11.76 7.48
N ALA A 97 9.82 -11.75 7.21
CA ALA A 97 10.51 -12.86 6.54
C ALA A 97 10.43 -14.19 7.30
N SER A 98 10.27 -14.19 8.63
CA SER A 98 10.20 -15.43 9.41
C SER A 98 8.82 -16.07 9.42
N LEU A 99 7.77 -15.38 8.96
CA LEU A 99 6.40 -15.91 8.95
C LEU A 99 6.25 -17.21 8.16
N ILE A 100 7.14 -17.46 7.20
CA ILE A 100 7.12 -18.70 6.43
C ILE A 100 7.33 -19.94 7.32
N ASP A 101 7.95 -19.77 8.48
CA ASP A 101 8.27 -20.83 9.43
C ASP A 101 7.20 -21.01 10.52
N ASP A 102 6.18 -20.16 10.56
CA ASP A 102 5.13 -20.17 11.59
C ASP A 102 3.94 -21.10 11.26
N VAL A 103 3.97 -21.76 10.10
CA VAL A 103 2.98 -22.79 9.70
C VAL A 103 3.45 -24.21 10.05
N GLU A 104 2.53 -25.10 10.45
CA GLU A 104 2.85 -26.49 10.84
C GLU A 104 3.64 -27.27 9.77
N ASP A 105 4.51 -28.20 10.18
CA ASP A 105 5.41 -28.98 9.32
C ASP A 105 4.73 -29.74 8.17
N THR A 106 3.43 -29.97 8.24
CA THR A 106 2.64 -30.67 7.21
C THR A 106 2.03 -29.75 6.16
N VAL A 107 1.98 -28.45 6.42
CA VAL A 107 1.24 -27.48 5.58
C VAL A 107 2.00 -27.20 4.28
N PRO A 108 1.46 -27.44 3.08
CA PRO A 108 2.15 -27.08 1.85
C PRO A 108 2.47 -25.58 1.79
N ARG A 109 3.63 -25.21 1.25
CA ARG A 109 4.01 -23.82 1.02
C ARG A 109 4.39 -23.61 -0.44
N LEU A 110 3.75 -22.65 -1.09
CA LEU A 110 3.98 -22.29 -2.48
C LEU A 110 4.64 -20.92 -2.57
N LEU A 111 5.81 -20.85 -3.20
CA LEU A 111 6.46 -19.60 -3.60
C LEU A 111 6.16 -19.28 -5.06
N ILE A 112 5.58 -18.11 -5.34
CA ILE A 112 5.46 -17.56 -6.69
C ILE A 112 6.33 -16.30 -6.75
N ASN A 113 7.50 -16.40 -7.38
CA ASN A 113 8.44 -15.29 -7.41
C ASN A 113 9.38 -15.37 -8.61
N LYS A 114 10.12 -14.29 -8.89
CA LYS A 114 11.13 -14.30 -9.96
C LYS A 114 12.36 -15.14 -9.60
N GLU A 115 12.67 -15.24 -8.32
CA GLU A 115 13.85 -15.92 -7.79
C GLU A 115 13.51 -16.71 -6.52
N LEU A 116 14.35 -17.69 -6.20
CA LEU A 116 14.25 -18.42 -4.95
C LEU A 116 14.67 -17.53 -3.79
N VAL A 117 13.84 -17.49 -2.74
CA VAL A 117 14.01 -16.65 -1.56
C VAL A 117 13.72 -17.45 -0.31
N GLY A 118 14.17 -16.98 0.85
CA GLY A 118 13.90 -17.64 2.14
C GLY A 118 14.46 -19.05 2.27
N CYS A 119 15.40 -19.47 1.41
CA CYS A 119 16.04 -20.79 1.50
C CYS A 119 17.07 -20.78 2.63
N HIS A 120 16.84 -21.54 3.69
CA HIS A 120 17.85 -21.76 4.72
C HIS A 120 18.37 -23.20 4.62
N ASN A 121 19.68 -23.40 4.83
CA ASN A 121 20.29 -24.72 4.85
C ASN A 121 19.98 -25.46 6.16
N SER A 122 18.70 -25.53 6.53
CA SER A 122 18.20 -25.99 7.83
C SER A 122 16.98 -26.89 7.62
N LYS A 123 16.76 -27.82 8.56
CA LYS A 123 15.52 -28.60 8.62
C LYS A 123 14.35 -27.85 9.25
N LYS A 124 14.65 -26.80 10.04
CA LYS A 124 13.70 -26.17 10.97
C LYS A 124 13.21 -24.80 10.54
N SER A 125 13.77 -24.26 9.47
CA SER A 125 13.55 -22.88 9.08
C SER A 125 13.82 -22.73 7.59
N GLY A 126 13.15 -21.77 6.96
CA GLY A 126 13.26 -21.48 5.55
C GLY A 126 12.61 -22.53 4.65
N PHE A 127 12.61 -22.23 3.36
CA PHE A 127 12.17 -23.14 2.31
C PHE A 127 13.22 -24.22 1.98
N ASP A 128 12.74 -25.42 1.69
CA ASP A 128 13.48 -26.55 1.16
C ASP A 128 12.89 -27.04 -0.17
N PHE A 129 13.04 -26.24 -1.25
CA PHE A 129 12.53 -26.59 -2.58
C PHE A 129 13.20 -27.81 -3.22
N ARG A 130 14.33 -28.27 -2.68
CA ARG A 130 15.04 -29.48 -3.14
C ARG A 130 14.69 -30.72 -2.32
N TRP A 131 13.83 -30.57 -1.30
CA TRP A 131 13.38 -31.64 -0.44
C TRP A 131 14.53 -32.44 0.19
N LYS A 132 15.63 -31.75 0.49
CA LYS A 132 16.83 -32.37 1.06
C LYS A 132 16.62 -32.81 2.51
N TYR A 133 15.70 -32.15 3.22
CA TYR A 133 15.54 -32.28 4.66
C TYR A 133 14.30 -33.08 5.07
N GLY A 134 13.39 -33.38 4.13
CA GLY A 134 12.42 -34.47 4.22
C GLY A 134 10.96 -34.11 4.50
N LEU A 135 10.60 -32.82 4.54
CA LEU A 135 9.19 -32.41 4.69
C LEU A 135 8.41 -32.43 3.37
N ASN A 136 9.11 -32.30 2.23
CA ASN A 136 8.54 -32.37 0.87
C ASN A 136 7.31 -31.47 0.65
N ARG A 137 7.24 -30.34 1.36
CA ARG A 137 6.08 -29.45 1.44
C ARG A 137 6.22 -28.17 0.61
N ASP A 138 7.44 -27.86 0.17
CA ASP A 138 7.79 -26.59 -0.46
C ASP A 138 7.84 -26.71 -1.98
N VAL A 139 7.10 -25.83 -2.65
CA VAL A 139 7.04 -25.77 -4.11
C VAL A 139 7.30 -24.34 -4.56
N SER A 140 8.01 -24.17 -5.68
CA SER A 140 8.28 -22.86 -6.27
C SER A 140 7.81 -22.79 -7.71
N TYR A 141 7.16 -21.69 -8.09
CA TYR A 141 7.01 -21.22 -9.46
C TYR A 141 7.96 -20.03 -9.67
N LEU A 142 8.87 -20.17 -10.64
CA LEU A 142 9.83 -19.12 -10.99
C LEU A 142 9.38 -18.40 -12.27
N GLY A 143 8.95 -17.15 -12.12
CA GLY A 143 8.39 -16.33 -13.20
C GLY A 143 7.80 -15.02 -12.70
N SER A 144 6.99 -14.36 -13.51
CA SER A 144 6.20 -13.22 -13.01
C SER A 144 5.09 -13.71 -12.06
N CYS A 145 4.68 -12.84 -11.13
CA CYS A 145 3.58 -13.16 -10.22
C CYS A 145 2.29 -13.40 -10.99
N ASP A 146 2.02 -12.59 -12.01
CA ASP A 146 0.82 -12.69 -12.84
C ASP A 146 0.76 -14.03 -13.57
N GLU A 147 1.83 -14.44 -14.26
CA GLU A 147 1.92 -15.75 -14.93
C GLU A 147 1.71 -16.91 -13.94
N GLY A 148 2.27 -16.79 -12.73
CA GLY A 148 2.11 -17.80 -11.69
C GLY A 148 0.67 -17.93 -11.20
N ILE A 149 -0.02 -16.80 -11.02
CA ILE A 149 -1.44 -16.76 -10.65
C ILE A 149 -2.33 -17.24 -11.78
N GLU A 150 -2.07 -16.85 -13.02
CA GLU A 150 -2.80 -17.35 -14.20
C GLU A 150 -2.68 -18.86 -14.33
N LYS A 151 -1.47 -19.42 -14.15
CA LYS A 151 -1.25 -20.85 -14.17
C LYS A 151 -1.95 -21.57 -13.01
N LEU A 152 -1.92 -21.00 -11.80
CA LEU A 152 -2.61 -21.56 -10.65
C LEU A 152 -4.13 -21.55 -10.89
N ALA A 153 -4.68 -20.45 -11.41
CA ALA A 153 -6.08 -20.35 -11.77
C ALA A 153 -6.47 -21.36 -12.86
N ALA A 154 -5.63 -21.58 -13.87
CA ALA A 154 -5.80 -22.62 -14.89
C ALA A 154 -5.93 -24.02 -14.28
N LEU A 155 -5.01 -24.37 -13.38
CA LEU A 155 -5.04 -25.68 -12.71
C LEU A 155 -6.27 -25.87 -11.82
N LEU A 156 -6.82 -24.79 -11.27
CA LEU A 156 -8.02 -24.81 -10.44
C LEU A 156 -9.33 -24.66 -11.24
N GLY A 157 -9.25 -24.40 -12.55
CA GLY A 157 -10.41 -24.13 -13.40
C GLY A 157 -11.03 -22.74 -13.19
N TRP A 158 -10.27 -21.79 -12.65
CA TRP A 158 -10.71 -20.42 -12.33
C TRP A 158 -10.36 -19.37 -13.39
N GLU A 159 -9.86 -19.78 -14.56
CA GLU A 159 -9.37 -18.87 -15.62
C GLU A 159 -10.41 -17.81 -15.99
N LYS A 160 -11.65 -18.27 -16.25
CA LYS A 160 -12.74 -17.38 -16.66
C LYS A 160 -13.16 -16.44 -15.53
N ASP A 161 -13.14 -16.91 -14.29
CA ASP A 161 -13.52 -16.11 -13.13
C ASP A 161 -12.47 -15.04 -12.87
N LEU A 162 -11.19 -15.39 -12.95
CA LEU A 162 -10.07 -14.47 -12.84
C LEU A 162 -10.11 -13.39 -13.95
N GLU A 163 -10.32 -13.79 -15.21
CA GLU A 163 -10.41 -12.86 -16.34
C GLU A 163 -11.59 -11.88 -16.18
N GLN A 164 -12.74 -12.37 -15.73
CA GLN A 164 -13.91 -11.53 -15.45
C GLN A 164 -13.64 -10.54 -14.31
N MET A 165 -13.03 -11.00 -13.21
CA MET A 165 -12.66 -10.14 -12.09
C MET A 165 -11.66 -9.07 -12.51
N TYR A 166 -10.61 -9.47 -13.25
CA TYR A 166 -9.61 -8.56 -13.79
C TYR A 166 -10.25 -7.48 -14.68
N THR A 167 -11.04 -7.89 -15.67
CA THR A 167 -11.67 -6.96 -16.63
C THR A 167 -12.63 -6.00 -15.93
N LYS A 168 -13.46 -6.51 -15.01
CA LYS A 168 -14.40 -5.70 -14.23
C LYS A 168 -13.66 -4.70 -13.34
N GLY A 169 -12.61 -5.15 -12.64
CA GLY A 169 -11.77 -4.32 -11.78
C GLY A 169 -11.09 -3.20 -12.56
N HIS A 170 -10.45 -3.52 -13.69
CA HIS A 170 -9.77 -2.55 -14.54
C HIS A 170 -10.73 -1.53 -15.14
N LYS A 171 -11.92 -1.95 -15.58
CA LYS A 171 -12.95 -1.03 -16.06
C LYS A 171 -13.41 -0.07 -14.96
N LYS A 172 -13.60 -0.57 -13.74
CA LYS A 172 -13.96 0.25 -12.56
C LYS A 172 -12.85 1.26 -12.24
N LEU A 173 -11.60 0.82 -12.18
CA LEU A 173 -10.44 1.68 -11.87
C LEU A 173 -10.23 2.75 -12.94
N LYS A 174 -10.34 2.39 -14.22
CA LYS A 174 -10.24 3.35 -15.34
C LYS A 174 -11.30 4.45 -15.22
N ALA A 175 -12.54 4.09 -14.92
CA ALA A 175 -13.61 5.07 -14.71
C ALA A 175 -13.33 6.01 -13.51
N ILE A 176 -12.82 5.46 -12.40
CA ILE A 176 -12.46 6.25 -11.20
C ILE A 176 -11.31 7.21 -11.52
N TRP A 177 -10.27 6.76 -12.22
CA TRP A 177 -9.13 7.59 -12.56
C TRP A 177 -9.46 8.68 -13.59
N GLU A 178 -10.30 8.37 -14.59
CA GLU A 178 -10.80 9.38 -15.53
C GLU A 178 -11.64 10.45 -14.82
N GLN A 179 -12.43 10.07 -13.81
CA GLN A 179 -13.18 11.03 -13.00
C GLN A 179 -12.27 11.88 -12.09
N LYS A 180 -11.26 11.27 -11.46
CA LYS A 180 -10.28 12.00 -10.64
C LYS A 180 -9.48 12.99 -11.46
N SER A 181 -8.95 12.58 -12.62
CA SER A 181 -8.22 13.46 -13.53
C SER A 181 -9.07 14.67 -13.93
N LYS A 182 -10.33 14.44 -14.32
CA LYS A 182 -11.25 15.55 -14.65
C LYS A 182 -11.52 16.48 -13.46
N LYS A 183 -11.61 15.93 -12.25
CA LYS A 183 -11.82 16.73 -11.04
C LYS A 183 -10.59 17.58 -10.72
N GLU A 184 -9.39 17.00 -10.82
CA GLU A 184 -8.11 17.71 -10.63
C GLU A 184 -7.91 18.78 -11.71
N ASP A 185 -8.27 18.50 -12.97
CA ASP A 185 -8.25 19.49 -14.06
C ASP A 185 -9.21 20.66 -13.77
N ILE A 186 -10.42 20.38 -13.27
CA ILE A 186 -11.40 21.40 -12.89
C ILE A 186 -10.94 22.21 -11.67
N GLU A 187 -10.43 21.57 -10.62
CA GLU A 187 -9.89 22.26 -9.44
C GLU A 187 -8.70 23.15 -9.83
N THR A 188 -7.82 22.69 -10.72
CA THR A 188 -6.70 23.49 -11.23
C THR A 188 -7.19 24.71 -12.01
N LEU A 189 -8.24 24.55 -12.83
CA LEU A 189 -8.85 25.66 -13.57
C LEU A 189 -9.53 26.68 -12.64
N ILE A 190 -10.24 26.20 -11.60
CA ILE A 190 -10.90 27.06 -10.60
C ILE A 190 -9.86 27.86 -9.82
N VAL A 191 -8.80 27.21 -9.32
CA VAL A 191 -7.72 27.90 -8.60
C VAL A 191 -7.03 28.95 -9.47
N GLN A 192 -6.79 28.64 -10.75
CA GLN A 192 -6.22 29.61 -11.70
C GLN A 192 -7.13 30.80 -11.99
N ASP A 193 -8.45 30.63 -11.94
CA ASP A 193 -9.40 31.72 -12.16
C ASP A 193 -9.59 32.56 -10.89
N GLU A 194 -9.59 31.94 -9.71
CA GLU A 194 -9.59 32.64 -8.41
C GLU A 194 -8.32 33.48 -8.22
N ASP A 195 -7.14 32.94 -8.52
CA ASP A 195 -5.86 33.69 -8.44
C ASP A 195 -5.86 34.92 -9.36
N LYS A 196 -6.41 34.80 -10.58
CA LYS A 196 -6.52 35.94 -11.51
C LYS A 196 -7.49 37.01 -11.04
N GLU A 197 -8.61 36.63 -10.43
CA GLU A 197 -9.56 37.60 -9.85
C GLU A 197 -8.93 38.36 -8.68
N VAL A 198 -8.18 37.66 -7.82
CA VAL A 198 -7.46 38.27 -6.69
C VAL A 198 -6.38 39.24 -7.17
N ASP A 199 -5.58 38.85 -8.18
CA ASP A 199 -4.56 39.73 -8.77
C ASP A 199 -5.18 40.98 -9.41
N ALA A 200 -6.29 40.83 -10.14
CA ALA A 200 -6.99 41.97 -10.76
C ALA A 200 -7.57 42.95 -9.72
N LEU A 201 -8.11 42.42 -8.61
CA LEU A 201 -8.58 43.22 -7.48
C LEU A 201 -7.44 43.95 -6.76
N ALA A 202 -6.28 43.30 -6.61
CA ALA A 202 -5.09 43.92 -6.02
C ALA A 202 -4.58 45.10 -6.86
N ASP A 203 -4.49 44.90 -8.19
CA ASP A 203 -4.10 45.95 -9.14
C ASP A 203 -5.07 47.14 -9.15
N GLU A 204 -6.37 46.90 -8.95
CA GLU A 204 -7.39 47.96 -8.87
C GLU A 204 -7.29 48.72 -7.54
N LEU A 205 -6.99 48.02 -6.44
CA LEU A 205 -6.76 48.62 -5.13
C LEU A 205 -5.53 49.55 -5.15
N GLU A 206 -4.42 49.13 -5.77
CA GLU A 206 -3.22 49.96 -5.91
C GLU A 206 -3.46 51.24 -6.73
N LYS A 207 -4.30 51.16 -7.78
CA LYS A 207 -4.68 52.33 -8.58
C LYS A 207 -5.57 53.31 -7.81
N LEU A 208 -6.36 52.81 -6.86
CA LEU A 208 -7.22 53.63 -6.02
C LEU A 208 -6.43 54.29 -4.88
N THR A 209 -5.48 53.58 -4.26
CA THR A 209 -4.62 54.14 -3.21
C THR A 209 -3.61 55.15 -3.77
N ALA A 210 -3.11 54.95 -4.98
CA ALA A 210 -2.22 55.92 -5.66
C ALA A 210 -2.90 57.26 -6.01
N LYS A 211 -4.24 57.35 -5.97
CA LYS A 211 -4.99 58.58 -6.23
C LYS A 211 -5.27 59.42 -4.98
N ASP A 212 -5.12 58.87 -3.77
CA ASP A 212 -5.36 59.61 -2.51
C ASP A 212 -4.11 60.34 -1.99
N ASP A 213 -2.90 59.98 -2.44
CA ASP A 213 -1.64 60.63 -2.04
C ASP A 213 -1.31 61.93 -2.82
N SER A 214 -2.26 62.48 -3.59
CA SER A 214 -2.05 63.67 -4.42
C SER A 214 -2.94 64.88 -4.07
N LYS A 215 -3.34 65.02 -2.80
CA LYS A 215 -3.94 66.26 -2.26
C LYS A 215 -3.21 66.79 -1.03
#